data_AF-A0A7X7SPX6-F1
#
_entry.id   AF-A0A7X7SPX6-F1
#
_cell.length_a   1.000
_cell.length_b   1.000
_cell.length_c   1.000
_cell.angle_alpha   90.00
_cell.angle_beta   90.00
_cell.angle_gamma   90.00
#
_symmetry.space_group_name_H-M   'P 1'
#
loop_
_entity.id
_entity.type
_entity.pdbx_description
1 polymer ?
#
loop_
_entity_poly.entity_id
_entity_poly.type
_entity_poly.pdbx_seq_one_letter_code
_entity_poly.pdbx_strand_id
1 'polypeptide(L)'
;IATATTNSIVNRMGPTFARRVHEDTGASAASIARAYAIARESFGMRKTWSDIEALDNRIAASTQYDMMHETARLLRFGTYWLLRHQPDALNIDQQVQRFRRGLTELDDAIPRVLSGADLAAFETRYEHYRSANVPEALSNRMATLNALRSGLDLVAIAEATRLQIDRAANVYFGIGTALSLDWLRERIEVLGVEGHWQAVARTTLRDSVYELQRRLCLQVLEEKPRGSVNEILESWLAARKASVDAVRQTMSEMRSLPEMDFATLSVAVQAIRRVTE
;
A
#
# COMPACT_ATOMS: atom_id res chain seq x y z
N ILE A 1 28.63 0.03 8.86
CA ILE A 1 27.17 0.26 8.78
C ILE A 1 26.81 1.28 7.71
N ALA A 2 27.33 2.52 7.75
CA ALA A 2 27.04 3.56 6.75
C ALA A 2 27.25 3.09 5.29
N THR A 3 28.41 2.52 4.95
CA THR A 3 28.72 2.02 3.60
C THR A 3 27.78 0.90 3.13
N ALA A 4 27.42 -0.02 4.02
CA ALA A 4 26.51 -1.13 3.69
C ALA A 4 25.07 -0.64 3.45
N THR A 5 24.61 0.34 4.24
CA THR A 5 23.29 0.96 4.05
C THR A 5 23.26 1.79 2.77
N THR A 6 24.29 2.58 2.49
CA THR A 6 24.40 3.36 1.24
C THR A 6 24.40 2.45 0.02
N ASN A 7 25.22 1.39 -0.01
CA ASN A 7 25.24 0.44 -1.12
C ASN A 7 23.90 -0.26 -1.29
N SER A 8 23.24 -0.65 -0.18
CA SER A 8 21.89 -1.24 -0.23
C SER A 8 20.88 -0.27 -0.86
N ILE A 9 20.91 1.01 -0.50
CA ILE A 9 20.00 2.02 -1.08
C ILE A 9 20.29 2.16 -2.57
N VAL A 10 21.55 2.36 -2.97
CA VAL A 10 21.91 2.56 -4.38
C VAL A 10 21.55 1.34 -5.22
N ASN A 11 21.92 0.14 -4.77
CA ASN A 11 21.69 -1.10 -5.54
C ASN A 11 20.20 -1.46 -5.64
N ARG A 12 19.39 -1.17 -4.62
CA ARG A 12 17.97 -1.60 -4.57
C ARG A 12 16.99 -0.51 -4.97
N MET A 13 17.31 0.75 -4.74
CA MET A 13 16.41 1.89 -4.96
C MET A 13 16.88 2.81 -6.10
N GLY A 14 18.13 2.65 -6.54
CA GLY A 14 18.78 3.48 -7.54
C GLY A 14 19.48 4.71 -6.94
N PRO A 15 20.42 5.32 -7.68
CA PRO A 15 21.27 6.41 -7.20
C PRO A 15 20.49 7.71 -6.92
N THR A 16 19.34 7.93 -7.58
CA THR A 16 18.54 9.15 -7.44
C THR A 16 17.51 9.08 -6.31
N PHE A 17 17.35 7.92 -5.66
CA PHE A 17 16.31 7.71 -4.65
C PHE A 17 16.40 8.72 -3.50
N ALA A 18 17.53 8.76 -2.79
CA ALA A 18 17.67 9.61 -1.61
C ALA A 18 17.51 11.11 -1.94
N ARG A 19 18.05 11.55 -3.09
CA ARG A 19 17.87 12.94 -3.57
C ARG A 19 16.39 13.26 -3.81
N ARG A 20 15.65 12.39 -4.51
CA ARG A 20 14.23 12.62 -4.78
C ARG A 20 13.40 12.61 -3.49
N VAL A 21 13.66 11.69 -2.55
CA VAL A 21 12.97 11.70 -1.25
C VAL A 21 13.25 13.00 -0.49
N HIS A 22 14.50 13.50 -0.53
CA HIS A 22 14.85 14.78 0.08
C HIS A 22 14.09 15.95 -0.57
N GLU A 23 14.03 16.01 -1.90
CA GLU A 23 13.29 17.04 -2.64
C GLU A 23 11.79 17.02 -2.33
N ASP A 24 11.20 15.83 -2.22
CA ASP A 24 9.76 15.68 -2.00
C ASP A 24 9.35 15.92 -0.53
N THR A 25 10.25 15.70 0.44
CA THR A 25 9.89 15.67 1.88
C THR A 25 10.70 16.62 2.76
N GLY A 26 11.81 17.17 2.29
CA GLY A 26 12.78 17.92 3.09
C GLY A 26 13.59 17.07 4.08
N ALA A 27 13.37 15.75 4.15
CA ALA A 27 14.01 14.89 5.14
C ALA A 27 15.54 14.80 4.93
N SER A 28 16.30 14.77 6.04
CA SER A 28 17.75 14.59 5.99
C SER A 28 18.14 13.22 5.41
N ALA A 29 19.34 13.10 4.83
CA ALA A 29 19.86 11.81 4.36
C ALA A 29 19.88 10.73 5.45
N ALA A 30 20.13 11.12 6.72
CA ALA A 30 20.10 10.21 7.85
C ALA A 30 18.68 9.70 8.15
N SER A 31 17.67 10.59 8.12
CA SER A 31 16.26 10.22 8.29
C SER A 31 15.80 9.30 7.17
N ILE A 32 16.15 9.59 5.91
CA ILE A 32 15.83 8.77 4.75
C ILE A 32 16.45 7.37 4.89
N ALA A 33 17.73 7.30 5.27
CA ALA A 33 18.42 6.01 5.46
C ALA A 33 17.80 5.18 6.59
N ARG A 34 17.38 5.81 7.70
CA ARG A 34 16.69 5.14 8.81
C ARG A 34 15.30 4.64 8.39
N ALA A 35 14.50 5.48 7.74
CA ALA A 35 13.17 5.10 7.24
C ALA A 35 13.25 3.94 6.24
N TYR A 36 14.20 3.99 5.29
CA TYR A 36 14.46 2.87 4.38
C TYR A 36 14.86 1.60 5.12
N ALA A 37 15.76 1.70 6.12
CA ALA A 37 16.20 0.55 6.89
C ALA A 37 15.03 -0.09 7.66
N ILE A 38 14.20 0.73 8.33
CA ILE A 38 12.99 0.27 9.01
C ILE A 38 12.07 -0.45 8.01
N ALA A 39 11.73 0.18 6.88
CA ALA A 39 10.87 -0.45 5.88
C ALA A 39 11.45 -1.79 5.40
N ARG A 40 12.75 -1.83 5.07
CA ARG A 40 13.42 -3.05 4.59
C ARG A 40 13.35 -4.19 5.60
N GLU A 41 13.65 -3.92 6.87
CA GLU A 41 13.61 -4.95 7.91
C GLU A 41 12.18 -5.35 8.28
N SER A 42 11.26 -4.38 8.41
CA SER A 42 9.86 -4.61 8.77
C SER A 42 9.12 -5.44 7.73
N PHE A 43 9.37 -5.20 6.44
CA PHE A 43 8.83 -6.02 5.36
C PHE A 43 9.61 -7.32 5.11
N GLY A 44 10.70 -7.60 5.84
CA GLY A 44 11.49 -8.83 5.65
C GLY A 44 12.20 -8.92 4.28
N MET A 45 12.53 -7.78 3.66
CA MET A 45 12.87 -7.72 2.24
C MET A 45 14.19 -8.43 1.88
N ARG A 46 15.11 -8.58 2.84
CA ARG A 46 16.35 -9.34 2.62
C ARG A 46 16.08 -10.79 2.24
N LYS A 47 15.09 -11.43 2.87
CA LYS A 47 14.71 -12.80 2.54
C LYS A 47 14.13 -12.85 1.12
N THR A 48 13.20 -11.95 0.81
CA THR A 48 12.61 -11.85 -0.54
C THR A 48 13.67 -11.71 -1.62
N TRP A 49 14.66 -10.83 -1.43
CA TRP A 49 15.74 -10.67 -2.41
C TRP A 49 16.60 -11.92 -2.54
N SER A 50 16.92 -12.59 -1.43
CA SER A 50 17.66 -13.86 -1.48
C SER A 50 16.88 -14.93 -2.24
N ASP A 51 15.56 -15.01 -2.05
CA ASP A 51 14.70 -15.97 -2.76
C ASP A 51 14.64 -15.65 -4.27
N ILE A 52 14.58 -14.37 -4.65
CA ILE A 52 14.61 -13.93 -6.06
C ILE A 52 15.98 -14.23 -6.69
N GLU A 53 17.08 -13.90 -6.01
CA GLU A 53 18.45 -14.09 -6.49
C GLU A 53 18.81 -15.57 -6.66
N ALA A 54 18.23 -16.46 -5.86
CA ALA A 54 18.38 -17.90 -6.01
C ALA A 54 17.78 -18.45 -7.34
N LEU A 55 16.98 -17.64 -8.04
CA LEU A 55 16.42 -17.97 -9.36
C LEU A 55 17.30 -17.51 -10.53
N ASP A 56 18.50 -16.99 -10.26
CA ASP A 56 19.42 -16.54 -11.32
C ASP A 56 19.72 -17.69 -12.29
N ASN A 57 19.63 -17.40 -13.58
CA ASN A 57 19.71 -18.38 -14.68
C ASN A 57 18.66 -19.52 -14.63
N ARG A 58 17.60 -19.40 -13.83
CA ARG A 58 16.50 -20.39 -13.74
C ARG A 58 15.19 -19.91 -14.35
N ILE A 59 14.97 -18.59 -14.35
CA ILE A 59 13.81 -17.94 -14.97
C ILE A 59 14.26 -16.80 -15.88
N ALA A 60 13.35 -16.20 -16.63
CA ALA A 60 13.67 -15.05 -17.46
C ALA A 60 14.18 -13.87 -16.60
N ALA A 61 15.28 -13.24 -17.03
CA ALA A 61 15.83 -12.08 -16.32
C ALA A 61 14.81 -10.94 -16.18
N SER A 62 13.94 -10.74 -17.17
CA SER A 62 12.84 -9.76 -17.10
C SER A 62 11.90 -10.02 -15.93
N THR A 63 11.57 -11.28 -15.64
CA THR A 63 10.74 -11.67 -14.48
C THR A 63 11.46 -11.37 -13.16
N GLN A 64 12.77 -11.61 -13.06
CA GLN A 64 13.54 -11.23 -11.86
C GLN A 64 13.61 -9.72 -11.67
N TYR A 65 13.85 -8.96 -12.75
CA TYR A 65 13.86 -7.50 -12.70
C TYR A 65 12.49 -6.95 -12.29
N ASP A 66 11.40 -7.50 -12.83
CA ASP A 66 10.04 -7.14 -12.42
C ASP A 66 9.82 -7.35 -10.92
N MET A 67 10.19 -8.53 -10.38
CA MET A 67 10.10 -8.79 -8.95
C MET A 67 10.93 -7.80 -8.12
N MET A 68 12.17 -7.52 -8.54
CA MET A 68 13.02 -6.51 -7.89
C MET A 68 12.38 -5.12 -7.91
N HIS A 69 11.77 -4.72 -9.03
CA HIS A 69 11.05 -3.45 -9.15
C HIS A 69 9.85 -3.37 -8.20
N GLU A 70 9.05 -4.43 -8.06
CA GLU A 70 7.93 -4.45 -7.11
C GLU A 70 8.42 -4.33 -5.66
N THR A 71 9.54 -4.98 -5.28
CA THR A 71 10.12 -4.77 -3.94
C THR A 71 10.54 -3.32 -3.71
N ALA A 72 11.14 -2.67 -4.72
CA ALA A 72 11.55 -1.27 -4.63
C ALA A 72 10.34 -0.31 -4.52
N ARG A 73 9.21 -0.63 -5.17
CA ARG A 73 7.96 0.15 -5.03
C ARG A 73 7.42 0.09 -3.60
N LEU A 74 7.39 -1.11 -2.99
CA LEU A 74 6.94 -1.26 -1.61
C LEU A 74 7.87 -0.54 -0.62
N LEU A 75 9.19 -0.69 -0.78
CA LEU A 75 10.16 0.00 0.08
C LEU A 75 10.10 1.52 -0.06
N ARG A 76 9.87 2.03 -1.28
CA ARG A 76 9.64 3.46 -1.51
C ARG A 76 8.42 3.89 -0.72
N PHE A 77 7.28 3.22 -0.89
CA PHE A 77 6.06 3.53 -0.15
C PHE A 77 6.30 3.55 1.37
N GLY A 78 6.89 2.50 1.92
CA GLY A 78 7.18 2.42 3.36
C GLY A 78 8.12 3.52 3.86
N THR A 79 9.11 3.91 3.05
CA THR A 79 10.02 5.01 3.38
C THR A 79 9.26 6.34 3.49
N TYR A 80 8.44 6.69 2.49
CA TYR A 80 7.65 7.93 2.53
C TYR A 80 6.64 7.91 3.68
N TRP A 81 5.97 6.76 3.90
CA TRP A 81 5.02 6.62 5.00
C TRP A 81 5.67 6.90 6.35
N LEU A 82 6.85 6.33 6.60
CA LEU A 82 7.59 6.52 7.87
C LEU A 82 8.05 7.97 8.03
N LEU A 83 8.55 8.61 6.98
CA LEU A 83 8.96 10.01 7.04
C LEU A 83 7.79 10.94 7.31
N ARG A 84 6.61 10.62 6.77
CA ARG A 84 5.38 11.42 6.94
C ARG A 84 4.74 11.22 8.33
N HIS A 85 4.64 9.98 8.80
CA HIS A 85 3.86 9.65 10.00
C HIS A 85 4.72 9.48 11.26
N GLN A 86 6.03 9.31 11.11
CA GLN A 86 6.97 9.06 12.21
C GLN A 86 8.24 9.93 12.08
N PRO A 87 8.17 11.23 11.74
CA PRO A 87 9.36 12.05 11.46
C PRO A 87 10.36 12.08 12.63
N ASP A 88 9.85 12.08 13.87
CA ASP A 88 10.66 12.16 15.09
C ASP A 88 10.95 10.78 15.73
N ALA A 89 10.38 9.70 15.18
CA ALA A 89 10.40 8.37 15.79
C ALA A 89 11.12 7.32 14.94
N LEU A 90 12.21 7.70 14.26
CA LEU A 90 12.98 6.82 13.35
C LEU A 90 14.06 5.98 14.06
N ASN A 91 13.78 5.49 15.27
CA ASN A 91 14.62 4.46 15.90
C ASN A 91 14.38 3.13 15.18
N ILE A 92 15.45 2.56 14.60
CA ILE A 92 15.32 1.39 13.73
C ILE A 92 14.77 0.19 14.50
N ASP A 93 15.40 -0.16 15.63
CA ASP A 93 15.05 -1.37 16.38
C ASP A 93 13.62 -1.31 16.93
N GLN A 94 13.23 -0.16 17.48
CA GLN A 94 11.87 0.05 18.01
C GLN A 94 10.80 -0.06 16.92
N GLN A 95 10.99 0.60 15.77
CA GLN A 95 10.00 0.55 14.69
C GLN A 95 9.95 -0.82 14.02
N VAL A 96 11.09 -1.51 13.89
CA VAL A 96 11.10 -2.89 13.39
C VAL A 96 10.38 -3.83 14.34
N GLN A 97 10.61 -3.71 15.65
CA GLN A 97 9.89 -4.50 16.65
C GLN A 97 8.38 -4.26 16.61
N ARG A 98 7.98 -3.00 16.41
CA ARG A 98 6.58 -2.59 16.28
C ARG A 98 5.92 -3.21 15.05
N PHE A 99 6.50 -3.03 13.86
CA PHE A 99 5.81 -3.35 12.61
C PHE A 99 5.98 -4.80 12.14
N ARG A 100 7.13 -5.43 12.39
CA ARG A 100 7.49 -6.70 11.73
C ARG A 100 6.49 -7.82 12.00
N ARG A 101 6.04 -7.95 13.26
CA ARG A 101 5.07 -8.99 13.64
C ARG A 101 3.75 -8.81 12.90
N GLY A 102 3.15 -7.62 13.00
CA GLY A 102 1.88 -7.34 12.34
C GLY A 102 1.97 -7.45 10.82
N LEU A 103 3.06 -6.97 10.20
CA LEU A 103 3.25 -7.13 8.76
C LEU A 103 3.39 -8.59 8.31
N THR A 104 3.97 -9.46 9.15
CA THR A 104 4.06 -10.90 8.87
C THR A 104 2.70 -11.56 8.98
N GLU A 105 1.97 -11.28 10.07
CA GLU A 105 0.59 -11.77 10.27
C GLU A 105 -0.35 -11.28 9.16
N LEU A 106 -0.17 -10.06 8.67
CA LEU A 106 -0.92 -9.50 7.56
C LEU A 106 -0.58 -10.19 6.23
N ASP A 107 0.69 -10.45 5.94
CA ASP A 107 1.11 -11.15 4.72
C ASP A 107 0.42 -12.52 4.59
N ASP A 108 0.35 -13.25 5.71
CA ASP A 108 -0.35 -14.54 5.78
C ASP A 108 -1.88 -14.40 5.68
N ALA A 109 -2.43 -13.24 6.06
CA ALA A 109 -3.86 -12.96 6.04
C ALA A 109 -4.37 -12.46 4.69
N ILE A 110 -3.54 -11.73 3.92
CA ILE A 110 -3.90 -11.05 2.67
C ILE A 110 -4.73 -11.94 1.73
N PRO A 111 -4.33 -13.18 1.39
CA PRO A 111 -5.10 -14.01 0.46
C PRO A 111 -6.55 -14.29 0.89
N ARG A 112 -6.86 -14.17 2.19
CA ARG A 112 -8.21 -14.43 2.75
C ARG A 112 -9.03 -13.18 3.00
N VAL A 113 -8.41 -12.01 3.06
CA VAL A 113 -9.07 -10.75 3.46
C VAL A 113 -9.23 -9.76 2.30
N LEU A 114 -8.62 -10.03 1.16
CA LEU A 114 -8.80 -9.22 -0.05
C LEU A 114 -10.19 -9.45 -0.66
N SER A 115 -10.72 -8.39 -1.27
CA SER A 115 -11.96 -8.38 -2.03
C SER A 115 -11.85 -7.42 -3.22
N GLY A 116 -12.80 -7.49 -4.15
CA GLY A 116 -12.93 -6.53 -5.25
C GLY A 116 -11.71 -6.50 -6.18
N ALA A 117 -11.26 -5.29 -6.55
CA ALA A 117 -10.15 -5.11 -7.48
C ALA A 117 -8.81 -5.54 -6.87
N ASP A 118 -8.62 -5.37 -5.55
CA ASP A 118 -7.38 -5.81 -4.90
C ASP A 118 -7.22 -7.35 -4.95
N LEU A 119 -8.30 -8.13 -4.80
CA LEU A 119 -8.26 -9.59 -4.95
C LEU A 119 -7.96 -10.00 -6.39
N ALA A 120 -8.63 -9.41 -7.38
CA ALA A 120 -8.38 -9.69 -8.79
C ALA A 120 -6.93 -9.35 -9.19
N ALA A 121 -6.39 -8.25 -8.67
CA ALA A 121 -5.01 -7.86 -8.87
C ALA A 121 -4.02 -8.83 -8.21
N PHE A 122 -4.34 -9.35 -7.03
CA PHE A 122 -3.56 -10.39 -6.36
C PHE A 122 -3.52 -11.68 -7.19
N GLU A 123 -4.67 -12.20 -7.61
CA GLU A 123 -4.78 -13.43 -8.40
C GLU A 123 -4.05 -13.31 -9.74
N THR A 124 -4.20 -12.16 -10.42
CA THR A 124 -3.51 -11.89 -11.69
C THR A 124 -1.99 -11.92 -11.53
N ARG A 125 -1.45 -11.32 -10.45
CA ARG A 125 0.00 -11.31 -10.18
C ARG A 125 0.51 -12.68 -9.77
N TYR A 126 -0.25 -13.38 -8.94
CA TYR A 126 0.08 -14.74 -8.53
C TYR A 126 0.23 -15.64 -9.76
N GLU A 127 -0.76 -15.61 -10.66
CA GLU A 127 -0.73 -16.39 -11.90
C GLU A 127 0.36 -15.93 -12.87
N HIS A 128 0.66 -14.63 -12.93
CA HIS A 128 1.78 -14.11 -13.72
C HIS A 128 3.12 -14.73 -13.30
N TYR A 129 3.44 -14.72 -12.01
CA TYR A 129 4.70 -15.29 -11.51
C TYR A 129 4.71 -16.81 -11.56
N ARG A 130 3.59 -17.47 -11.22
CA ARG A 130 3.45 -18.92 -11.31
C ARG A 130 3.68 -19.41 -12.75
N SER A 131 3.10 -18.74 -13.73
CA SER A 131 3.27 -19.07 -15.16
C SER A 131 4.69 -18.81 -15.67
N ALA A 132 5.45 -17.94 -14.99
CA ALA A 132 6.86 -17.68 -15.27
C ALA A 132 7.82 -18.65 -14.53
N ASN A 133 7.30 -19.76 -13.98
CA ASN A 133 8.04 -20.78 -13.22
C ASN A 133 8.68 -20.25 -11.92
N VAL A 134 8.13 -19.18 -11.33
CA VAL A 134 8.52 -18.73 -9.99
C VAL A 134 7.93 -19.69 -8.95
N PRO A 135 8.70 -20.16 -7.94
CA PRO A 135 8.19 -21.05 -6.89
C PRO A 135 6.96 -20.48 -6.19
N GLU A 136 5.99 -21.35 -5.88
CA GLU A 136 4.68 -20.98 -5.32
C GLU A 136 4.76 -20.01 -4.13
N ALA A 137 5.63 -20.29 -3.16
CA ALA A 137 5.82 -19.43 -1.99
C ALA A 137 6.28 -18.01 -2.36
N LEU A 138 7.17 -17.88 -3.35
CA LEU A 138 7.64 -16.58 -3.83
C LEU A 138 6.58 -15.92 -4.71
N SER A 139 5.86 -16.65 -5.55
CA SER A 139 4.73 -16.13 -6.34
C SER A 139 3.65 -15.53 -5.44
N ASN A 140 3.27 -16.23 -4.38
CA ASN A 140 2.34 -15.71 -3.36
C ASN A 140 2.89 -14.43 -2.72
N ARG A 141 4.15 -14.48 -2.24
CA ARG A 141 4.80 -13.33 -1.61
C ARG A 141 4.90 -12.11 -2.53
N MET A 142 5.14 -12.31 -3.83
CA MET A 142 5.21 -11.21 -4.79
C MET A 142 3.82 -10.65 -5.10
N ALA A 143 2.78 -11.50 -5.11
CA ALA A 143 1.40 -11.07 -5.28
C ALA A 143 0.88 -10.24 -4.09
N THR A 144 1.30 -10.55 -2.84
CA THR A 144 0.87 -9.79 -1.65
C THR A 144 1.49 -8.39 -1.54
N LEU A 145 2.61 -8.10 -2.21
CA LEU A 145 3.33 -6.82 -2.06
C LEU A 145 2.48 -5.58 -2.35
N ASN A 146 1.48 -5.68 -3.23
CA ASN A 146 0.57 -4.57 -3.52
C ASN A 146 -0.29 -4.23 -2.30
N ALA A 147 -0.97 -5.25 -1.76
CA ALA A 147 -1.83 -5.10 -0.60
C ALA A 147 -1.01 -4.71 0.65
N LEU A 148 0.23 -5.20 0.78
CA LEU A 148 1.16 -4.83 1.84
C LEU A 148 1.54 -3.34 1.85
N ARG A 149 1.25 -2.56 0.81
CA ARG A 149 1.37 -1.09 0.87
C ARG A 149 0.49 -0.52 1.98
N SER A 150 -0.70 -1.07 2.20
CA SER A 150 -1.57 -0.69 3.33
C SER A 150 -1.06 -1.21 4.70
N GLY A 151 0.01 -1.99 4.73
CA GLY A 151 0.42 -2.74 5.92
C GLY A 151 0.83 -1.87 7.11
N LEU A 152 1.57 -0.77 6.87
CA LEU A 152 1.95 0.15 7.94
C LEU A 152 0.73 0.86 8.52
N ASP A 153 -0.25 1.18 7.67
CA ASP A 153 -1.53 1.73 8.13
C ASP A 153 -2.30 0.71 8.95
N LEU A 154 -2.43 -0.52 8.46
CA LEU A 154 -3.15 -1.60 9.12
C LEU A 154 -2.57 -1.96 10.48
N VAL A 155 -1.23 -2.00 10.62
CA VAL A 155 -0.60 -2.20 11.93
C VAL A 155 -0.99 -1.06 12.88
N ALA A 156 -0.89 0.19 12.43
CA ALA A 156 -1.24 1.32 13.29
C ALA A 156 -2.75 1.38 13.61
N ILE A 157 -3.63 0.94 12.70
CA ILE A 157 -5.07 0.82 12.95
C ILE A 157 -5.35 -0.28 13.98
N ALA A 158 -4.73 -1.45 13.83
CA ALA A 158 -4.88 -2.57 14.77
C ALA A 158 -4.41 -2.18 16.18
N GLU A 159 -3.29 -1.46 16.30
CA GLU A 159 -2.80 -0.91 17.57
C GLU A 159 -3.78 0.09 18.19
N ALA A 160 -4.26 1.06 17.41
CA ALA A 160 -5.16 2.12 17.89
C ALA A 160 -6.51 1.55 18.36
N THR A 161 -7.04 0.56 17.65
CA THR A 161 -8.34 -0.07 17.94
C THR A 161 -8.23 -1.26 18.89
N ARG A 162 -7.01 -1.73 19.19
CA ARG A 162 -6.71 -2.94 19.96
C ARG A 162 -7.39 -4.19 19.39
N LEU A 163 -7.48 -4.26 18.07
CA LEU A 163 -8.03 -5.39 17.34
C LEU A 163 -6.93 -6.24 16.72
N GLN A 164 -7.27 -7.47 16.38
CA GLN A 164 -6.39 -8.33 15.58
C GLN A 164 -6.25 -7.76 14.16
N ILE A 165 -5.08 -7.95 13.55
CA ILE A 165 -4.74 -7.34 12.26
C ILE A 165 -5.61 -7.88 11.12
N ASP A 166 -6.02 -9.15 11.19
CA ASP A 166 -6.95 -9.78 10.25
C ASP A 166 -8.32 -9.08 10.25
N ARG A 167 -8.85 -8.74 11.43
CA ARG A 167 -10.13 -8.02 11.57
C ARG A 167 -10.02 -6.60 11.05
N ALA A 168 -8.92 -5.90 11.36
CA ALA A 168 -8.67 -4.57 10.82
C ALA A 168 -8.53 -4.61 9.29
N ALA A 169 -7.82 -5.60 8.74
CA ALA A 169 -7.64 -5.79 7.31
C ALA A 169 -8.97 -6.08 6.58
N ASN A 170 -9.80 -6.98 7.11
CA ASN A 170 -11.11 -7.26 6.52
C ASN A 170 -11.99 -6.00 6.44
N VAL A 171 -12.02 -5.18 7.50
CA VAL A 171 -12.76 -3.91 7.47
C VAL A 171 -12.14 -2.92 6.49
N TYR A 172 -10.82 -2.79 6.48
CA TYR A 172 -10.09 -1.90 5.59
C TYR A 172 -10.35 -2.23 4.11
N PHE A 173 -10.12 -3.48 3.70
CA PHE A 173 -10.33 -3.90 2.31
C PHE A 173 -11.82 -3.90 1.93
N GLY A 174 -12.71 -4.27 2.86
CA GLY A 174 -14.16 -4.20 2.64
C GLY A 174 -14.66 -2.77 2.37
N ILE A 175 -14.20 -1.77 3.12
CA ILE A 175 -14.48 -0.35 2.82
C ILE A 175 -13.91 0.03 1.45
N GLY A 176 -12.69 -0.45 1.16
CA GLY A 176 -12.01 -0.22 -0.11
C GLY A 176 -12.87 -0.65 -1.30
N THR A 177 -13.38 -1.89 -1.27
CA THR A 177 -14.27 -2.41 -2.30
C THR A 177 -15.63 -1.69 -2.31
N ALA A 178 -16.24 -1.47 -1.14
CA ALA A 178 -17.58 -0.86 -1.04
C ALA A 178 -17.67 0.57 -1.62
N LEU A 179 -16.55 1.30 -1.57
CA LEU A 179 -16.40 2.67 -2.07
C LEU A 179 -15.51 2.78 -3.32
N SER A 180 -15.11 1.66 -3.93
CA SER A 180 -14.23 1.61 -5.12
C SER A 180 -12.86 2.31 -4.94
N LEU A 181 -12.31 2.31 -3.72
CA LEU A 181 -10.99 2.89 -3.43
C LEU A 181 -9.85 2.06 -4.04
N ASP A 182 -10.02 0.75 -4.07
CA ASP A 182 -9.15 -0.22 -4.74
C ASP A 182 -9.01 0.12 -6.24
N TRP A 183 -10.13 0.26 -6.93
CA TRP A 183 -10.15 0.69 -8.32
C TRP A 183 -9.57 2.09 -8.53
N LEU A 184 -9.90 3.06 -7.65
CA LEU A 184 -9.36 4.41 -7.76
C LEU A 184 -7.83 4.41 -7.66
N ARG A 185 -7.23 3.62 -6.75
CA ARG A 185 -5.78 3.45 -6.66
C ARG A 185 -5.18 2.91 -7.95
N GLU A 186 -5.81 1.90 -8.57
CA GLU A 186 -5.33 1.37 -9.84
C GLU A 186 -5.35 2.42 -10.95
N ARG A 187 -6.42 3.22 -11.03
CA ARG A 187 -6.53 4.32 -12.01
C ARG A 187 -5.46 5.38 -11.79
N ILE A 188 -5.17 5.73 -10.53
CA ILE A 188 -4.10 6.66 -10.19
C ILE A 188 -2.73 6.12 -10.64
N GLU A 189 -2.45 4.83 -10.47
CA GLU A 189 -1.16 4.24 -10.84
C GLU A 189 -0.90 4.25 -12.36
N VAL A 190 -1.96 4.12 -13.17
CA VAL A 190 -1.84 4.13 -14.65
C VAL A 190 -1.93 5.52 -15.28
N LEU A 191 -2.12 6.58 -14.48
CA LEU A 191 -2.06 7.96 -14.99
C LEU A 191 -0.72 8.23 -15.68
N GLY A 192 -0.80 8.75 -16.91
CA GLY A 192 0.33 9.30 -17.63
C GLY A 192 0.96 10.44 -16.82
N VAL A 193 2.29 10.50 -16.80
CA VAL A 193 3.04 11.51 -16.06
C VAL A 193 4.01 12.20 -16.99
N GLU A 194 3.79 13.50 -17.16
CA GLU A 194 4.62 14.43 -17.91
C GLU A 194 5.29 15.40 -16.94
N GLY A 195 6.60 15.26 -16.78
CA GLY A 195 7.40 16.12 -15.94
C GLY A 195 7.25 15.89 -14.43
N HIS A 196 7.87 16.78 -13.66
CA HIS A 196 8.02 16.63 -12.21
C HIS A 196 6.70 16.82 -11.45
N TRP A 197 5.92 17.86 -11.77
CA TRP A 197 4.72 18.20 -11.00
C TRP A 197 3.60 17.17 -11.14
N GLN A 198 3.44 16.54 -12.30
CA GLN A 198 2.47 15.44 -12.45
C GLN A 198 2.91 14.19 -11.67
N ALA A 199 4.21 13.91 -11.55
CA ALA A 199 4.71 12.84 -10.68
C ALA A 199 4.37 13.11 -9.21
N VAL A 200 4.54 14.36 -8.76
CA VAL A 200 4.15 14.81 -7.42
C VAL A 200 2.63 14.66 -7.24
N ALA A 201 1.82 15.17 -8.17
CA ALA A 201 0.36 15.08 -8.11
C ALA A 201 -0.15 13.64 -8.02
N ARG A 202 0.44 12.70 -8.78
CA ARG A 202 0.07 11.28 -8.74
C ARG A 202 0.35 10.67 -7.37
N THR A 203 1.48 11.03 -6.78
CA THR A 203 1.86 10.61 -5.42
C THR A 203 0.88 11.18 -4.39
N THR A 204 0.57 12.47 -4.46
CA THR A 204 -0.39 13.13 -3.56
C THR A 204 -1.79 12.53 -3.63
N LEU A 205 -2.28 12.23 -4.85
CA LEU A 205 -3.57 11.56 -5.03
C LEU A 205 -3.57 10.18 -4.39
N ARG A 206 -2.56 9.37 -4.69
CA ARG A 206 -2.43 8.03 -4.11
C ARG A 206 -2.41 8.08 -2.59
N ASP A 207 -1.56 8.93 -2.01
CA ASP A 207 -1.43 9.07 -0.57
C ASP A 207 -2.73 9.56 0.07
N SER A 208 -3.47 10.43 -0.61
CA SER A 208 -4.78 10.89 -0.15
C SER A 208 -5.79 9.75 -0.09
N VAL A 209 -5.77 8.82 -1.05
CA VAL A 209 -6.66 7.64 -1.03
C VAL A 209 -6.33 6.71 0.14
N TYR A 210 -5.04 6.43 0.39
CA TYR A 210 -4.62 5.63 1.55
C TYR A 210 -5.03 6.29 2.88
N GLU A 211 -4.80 7.59 3.02
CA GLU A 211 -5.17 8.34 4.22
C GLU A 211 -6.69 8.34 4.46
N LEU A 212 -7.48 8.54 3.40
CA LEU A 212 -8.94 8.48 3.50
C LEU A 212 -9.43 7.08 3.89
N GLN A 213 -8.88 6.02 3.28
CA GLN A 213 -9.26 4.66 3.63
C GLN A 213 -8.87 4.32 5.08
N ARG A 214 -7.69 4.76 5.54
CA ARG A 214 -7.25 4.63 6.93
C ARG A 214 -8.26 5.30 7.87
N ARG A 215 -8.64 6.54 7.59
CA ARG A 215 -9.61 7.29 8.40
C ARG A 215 -10.99 6.62 8.43
N LEU A 216 -11.50 6.20 7.28
CA LEU A 216 -12.78 5.48 7.20
C LEU A 216 -12.74 4.18 8.02
N CYS A 217 -11.65 3.42 7.91
CA CYS A 217 -11.47 2.18 8.66
C CYS A 217 -11.48 2.44 10.18
N LEU A 218 -10.77 3.48 10.64
CA LEU A 218 -10.82 3.89 12.05
C LEU A 218 -12.24 4.27 12.50
N GLN A 219 -12.96 5.08 11.71
CA GLN A 219 -14.34 5.47 12.03
C GLN A 219 -15.27 4.26 12.17
N VAL A 220 -15.17 3.28 11.27
CA VAL A 220 -15.96 2.04 11.36
C VAL A 220 -15.62 1.27 12.64
N LEU A 221 -14.34 1.14 12.97
CA LEU A 221 -13.88 0.35 14.11
C LEU A 221 -14.13 1.04 15.46
N GLU A 222 -14.12 2.38 15.51
CA GLU A 222 -14.38 3.19 16.71
C GLU A 222 -15.84 3.11 17.18
N GLU A 223 -16.79 2.81 16.30
CA GLU A 223 -18.20 2.56 16.65
C GLU A 223 -18.39 1.26 17.46
N LYS A 224 -17.30 0.52 17.73
CA LYS A 224 -17.25 -0.78 18.44
C LYS A 224 -18.34 -1.75 17.97
N PRO A 225 -18.47 -1.95 16.65
CA PRO A 225 -19.60 -2.66 16.11
C PRO A 225 -19.47 -4.16 16.41
N ARG A 226 -20.60 -4.79 16.73
CA ARG A 226 -20.68 -6.23 17.04
C ARG A 226 -21.10 -7.00 15.80
N GLY A 227 -20.71 -8.27 15.74
CA GLY A 227 -21.01 -9.15 14.61
C GLY A 227 -19.82 -9.41 13.70
N SER A 228 -20.12 -10.01 12.57
CA SER A 228 -19.22 -10.27 11.46
C SER A 228 -18.79 -8.97 10.77
N VAL A 229 -17.68 -9.02 10.05
CA VAL A 229 -17.19 -7.83 9.32
C VAL A 229 -18.22 -7.33 8.30
N ASN A 230 -18.95 -8.23 7.64
CA ASN A 230 -19.97 -7.85 6.67
C ASN A 230 -21.11 -7.06 7.34
N GLU A 231 -21.63 -7.54 8.47
CA GLU A 231 -22.68 -6.85 9.22
C GLU A 231 -22.23 -5.46 9.69
N ILE A 232 -20.97 -5.36 10.15
CA ILE A 232 -20.35 -4.11 10.56
C ILE A 232 -20.34 -3.11 9.40
N LEU A 233 -19.83 -3.53 8.24
CA LEU A 233 -19.72 -2.68 7.06
C LEU A 233 -21.08 -2.28 6.51
N GLU A 234 -22.02 -3.22 6.39
CA GLU A 234 -23.38 -2.95 5.90
C GLU A 234 -24.11 -1.95 6.80
N SER A 235 -24.04 -2.14 8.11
CA SER A 235 -24.62 -1.21 9.08
C SER A 235 -24.03 0.19 8.95
N TRP A 236 -22.70 0.28 8.85
CA TRP A 236 -22.01 1.57 8.75
C TRP A 236 -22.33 2.30 7.43
N LEU A 237 -22.37 1.56 6.32
CA LEU A 237 -22.74 2.09 5.00
C LEU A 237 -24.21 2.53 4.96
N ALA A 238 -25.12 1.76 5.57
CA ALA A 238 -26.53 2.10 5.65
C ALA A 238 -26.79 3.37 6.46
N ALA A 239 -26.07 3.56 7.57
CA ALA A 239 -26.14 4.78 8.38
C ALA A 239 -25.70 6.04 7.60
N ARG A 240 -24.87 5.87 6.57
CA ARG A 240 -24.30 6.94 5.74
C ARG A 240 -24.75 6.88 4.28
N LYS A 241 -25.94 6.31 4.05
CA LYS A 241 -26.45 5.98 2.71
C LYS A 241 -26.35 7.14 1.72
N ALA A 242 -26.75 8.35 2.09
CA ALA A 242 -26.72 9.50 1.18
C ALA A 242 -25.30 9.82 0.66
N SER A 243 -24.30 9.87 1.55
CA SER A 243 -22.91 10.15 1.18
C SER A 243 -22.28 8.98 0.42
N VAL A 244 -22.60 7.74 0.81
CA VAL A 244 -22.14 6.52 0.12
C VAL A 244 -22.69 6.43 -1.30
N ASP A 245 -23.98 6.70 -1.48
CA ASP A 245 -24.64 6.67 -2.79
C ASP A 245 -24.07 7.77 -3.70
N ALA A 246 -23.78 8.96 -3.17
CA ALA A 246 -23.11 10.02 -3.92
C ALA A 246 -21.71 9.59 -4.41
N VAL A 247 -20.89 8.98 -3.56
CA VAL A 247 -19.58 8.45 -3.97
C VAL A 247 -19.72 7.36 -5.03
N ARG A 248 -20.64 6.42 -4.84
CA ARG A 248 -20.88 5.35 -5.82
C ARG A 248 -21.31 5.90 -7.18
N GLN A 249 -22.16 6.92 -7.18
CA GLN A 249 -22.59 7.60 -8.40
C GLN A 249 -21.40 8.28 -9.10
N THR A 250 -20.59 9.05 -8.37
CA THR A 250 -19.36 9.67 -8.92
C THR A 250 -18.41 8.61 -9.51
N MET A 251 -18.18 7.50 -8.81
CA MET A 251 -17.34 6.41 -9.31
C MET A 251 -17.91 5.75 -10.57
N SER A 252 -19.24 5.57 -10.62
CA SER A 252 -19.93 4.99 -11.79
C SER A 252 -19.82 5.91 -13.01
N GLU A 253 -20.01 7.21 -12.83
CA GLU A 253 -19.85 8.20 -13.89
C GLU A 253 -18.41 8.20 -14.44
N MET A 254 -17.42 8.17 -13.55
CA MET A 254 -16.00 8.14 -13.96
C MET A 254 -15.62 6.88 -14.75
N ARG A 255 -16.20 5.72 -14.41
CA ARG A 255 -15.97 4.47 -15.15
C ARG A 255 -16.49 4.51 -16.59
N SER A 256 -17.45 5.39 -16.87
CA SER A 256 -17.99 5.60 -18.23
C SER A 256 -17.13 6.53 -19.09
N LEU A 257 -16.16 7.24 -18.48
CA LEU A 257 -15.29 8.14 -19.21
C LEU A 257 -14.25 7.36 -20.03
N PRO A 258 -13.96 7.78 -21.28
CA PRO A 258 -12.96 7.14 -22.12
C PRO A 258 -11.54 7.33 -21.56
N GLU A 259 -11.28 8.49 -20.96
CA GLU A 259 -10.02 8.82 -20.31
C GLU A 259 -10.28 9.53 -18.98
N MET A 260 -9.41 9.29 -18.00
CA MET A 260 -9.43 9.96 -16.70
C MET A 260 -8.10 10.67 -16.51
N ASP A 261 -8.18 11.97 -16.25
CA ASP A 261 -7.02 12.80 -15.95
C ASP A 261 -6.87 13.06 -14.44
N PHE A 262 -5.87 13.85 -14.07
CA PHE A 262 -5.62 14.24 -12.68
C PHE A 262 -6.81 14.97 -12.05
N ALA A 263 -7.50 15.83 -12.81
CA ALA A 263 -8.65 16.57 -12.30
C ALA A 263 -9.81 15.64 -11.97
N THR A 264 -10.11 14.69 -12.86
CA THR A 264 -11.14 13.67 -12.69
C THR A 264 -10.88 12.84 -11.43
N LEU A 265 -9.67 12.31 -11.27
CA LEU A 265 -9.36 11.51 -10.07
C LEU A 265 -9.30 12.35 -8.78
N SER A 266 -8.97 13.65 -8.88
CA SER A 266 -9.05 14.57 -7.73
C SER A 266 -10.49 14.75 -7.25
N VAL A 267 -11.47 14.82 -8.16
CA VAL A 267 -12.90 14.87 -7.81
C VAL A 267 -13.32 13.61 -7.06
N ALA A 268 -12.83 12.43 -7.46
CA ALA A 268 -13.11 11.17 -6.78
C ALA A 268 -12.62 11.20 -5.32
N VAL A 269 -11.38 11.66 -5.11
CA VAL A 269 -10.78 11.83 -3.78
C VAL A 269 -11.61 12.80 -2.92
N GLN A 270 -12.10 13.89 -3.51
CA GLN A 270 -12.95 14.85 -2.78
C GLN A 270 -14.32 14.28 -2.44
N ALA A 271 -14.92 13.48 -3.31
CA ALA A 271 -16.18 12.80 -3.01
C ALA A 271 -16.03 11.85 -1.81
N ILE A 272 -14.94 11.07 -1.77
CA ILE A 272 -14.63 10.18 -0.63
C ILE A 272 -14.40 10.98 0.66
N ARG A 273 -13.71 12.13 0.58
CA ARG A 273 -13.45 12.98 1.74
C ARG A 273 -14.74 13.42 2.45
N ARG A 274 -15.81 13.71 1.71
CA ARG A 274 -17.13 14.07 2.28
C ARG A 274 -17.79 12.93 3.06
N VAL A 275 -17.36 11.68 2.88
CA VAL A 275 -17.83 10.54 3.68
C VAL A 275 -17.09 10.48 5.02
N THR A 276 -15.85 10.99 5.08
CA THR A 276 -15.03 11.03 6.30
C THR A 276 -15.32 12.21 7.22
N GLU A 277 -16.06 13.20 6.73
CA GLU A 277 -16.46 14.42 7.45
C GLU A 277 -17.85 14.24 8.07
#